data_AF-A0A7J7KAH5-F1
#
_entry.id   AF-A0A7J7KAH5-F1
#
_cell.length_a   1.000
_cell.length_b   1.000
_cell.length_c   1.000
_cell.angle_alpha   90.00
_cell.angle_beta   90.00
_cell.angle_gamma   90.00
#
_symmetry.space_group_name_H-M   'P 1'
#
loop_
_entity.id
_entity.type
_entity.pdbx_description
1 polymer ?
#
loop_
_entity_poly.entity_id
_entity_poly.type
_entity_poly.pdbx_seq_one_letter_code
_entity_poly.pdbx_strand_id
1 'polypeptide(L)'
;MVLATTPVLIAIAISLLAYLLLKWLQDPLRKIPGPRGLPFIGNTLSVESTRLHMILYDWAEKYGDIMKISLFNTPMVVVNSTELAYDVLVKTGKSYYFYDVLS
;
A
#
# COMPACT_ATOMS: atom_id res chain seq x y z
N MET A 1 -23.51 24.12 -27.94
CA MET A 1 -22.74 24.25 -26.68
C MET A 1 -22.26 22.91 -26.10
N VAL A 2 -23.00 21.79 -26.23
CA VAL A 2 -22.62 20.48 -25.63
C VAL A 2 -21.42 19.79 -26.31
N LEU A 3 -21.18 20.03 -27.61
CA LEU A 3 -20.06 19.43 -28.35
C LEU A 3 -18.67 19.96 -27.95
N ALA A 4 -18.61 21.13 -27.30
CA ALA A 4 -17.36 21.77 -26.91
C ALA A 4 -16.89 21.38 -25.50
N THR A 5 -17.78 20.86 -24.65
CA THR A 5 -17.46 20.49 -23.25
C THR A 5 -16.97 19.05 -23.12
N THR A 6 -17.30 18.17 -24.07
CA THR A 6 -16.85 16.77 -24.09
C THR A 6 -15.33 16.59 -24.23
N PRO A 7 -14.58 17.31 -25.09
CA PRO A 7 -13.13 17.14 -25.16
C PRO A 7 -12.42 17.60 -23.88
N VAL A 8 -12.97 18.61 -23.18
CA VAL A 8 -12.42 19.10 -21.91
C VAL A 8 -12.58 18.06 -20.80
N LEU A 9 -13.76 17.44 -20.69
CA LEU A 9 -14.00 16.35 -19.74
C LEU A 9 -13.08 15.14 -19.99
N ILE A 10 -12.88 14.78 -21.26
CA ILE A 10 -11.99 13.68 -21.65
C ILE A 10 -10.53 14.02 -21.29
N ALA A 11 -10.07 15.24 -21.59
CA ALA A 11 -8.72 15.68 -21.24
C ALA A 11 -8.47 15.65 -19.72
N ILE A 12 -9.46 16.07 -18.91
CA ILE A 12 -9.38 15.99 -17.44
C ILE A 12 -9.31 14.54 -16.98
N ALA A 13 -10.16 13.65 -17.53
CA ALA A 13 -10.16 12.24 -17.18
C ALA A 13 -8.83 11.56 -17.52
N ILE A 14 -8.26 11.85 -18.70
CA ILE A 14 -6.96 11.31 -19.12
C ILE A 14 -5.84 11.86 -18.23
N SER A 15 -5.84 13.15 -17.93
CA SER A 15 -4.85 13.77 -17.06
C SER A 15 -4.89 13.18 -15.64
N LEU A 16 -6.09 12.98 -15.10
CA LEU A 16 -6.29 12.32 -13.81
C LEU A 16 -5.76 10.88 -13.88
N LEU A 17 -6.14 10.10 -14.89
CA LEU A 17 -5.69 8.71 -15.05
C LEU A 17 -4.16 8.63 -15.18
N ALA A 18 -3.55 9.52 -15.96
CA ALA A 18 -2.10 9.61 -16.12
C ALA A 18 -1.40 9.97 -14.80
N TYR A 19 -1.94 10.92 -14.03
CA TYR A 19 -1.44 11.26 -12.70
C TYR A 19 -1.50 10.06 -11.74
N LEU A 20 -2.60 9.30 -11.76
CA LEU A 20 -2.74 8.08 -10.95
C LEU A 20 -1.75 6.99 -11.35
N LEU A 21 -1.55 6.79 -12.65
CA LEU A 21 -0.55 5.87 -13.19
C LEU A 21 0.86 6.27 -12.76
N LEU A 22 1.22 7.56 -12.92
CA LEU A 22 2.52 8.07 -12.51
C LEU A 22 2.76 7.88 -11.02
N LYS A 23 1.77 8.20 -10.18
CA LYS A 23 1.83 7.98 -8.73
C LYS A 23 1.99 6.50 -8.38
N TRP A 24 1.31 5.61 -9.10
CA TRP A 24 1.43 4.15 -8.91
C TRP A 24 2.80 3.62 -9.36
N LEU A 25 3.39 4.20 -10.42
CA LEU A 25 4.72 3.86 -10.92
C LEU A 25 5.84 4.36 -10.00
N GLN A 26 5.67 5.52 -9.38
CA GLN A 26 6.64 6.20 -8.51
C GLN A 26 6.65 5.70 -7.06
N ASP A 27 5.89 4.66 -6.72
CA ASP A 27 5.85 4.12 -5.37
C ASP A 27 7.27 3.65 -4.92
N PRO A 28 7.91 4.34 -3.95
CA PRO A 28 9.29 4.05 -3.57
C PRO A 28 9.45 2.65 -2.94
N LEU A 29 8.35 2.06 -2.48
CA LEU A 29 8.31 0.75 -1.86
C LEU A 29 8.02 -0.36 -2.89
N ARG A 30 8.04 -0.06 -4.20
CA ARG A 30 7.88 -1.03 -5.29
C ARG A 30 8.97 -2.12 -5.31
N LYS A 31 10.11 -1.88 -4.65
CA LYS A 31 11.18 -2.88 -4.46
C LYS A 31 10.82 -3.97 -3.46
N ILE A 32 9.85 -3.73 -2.57
CA ILE A 32 9.41 -4.71 -1.59
C ILE A 32 8.37 -5.61 -2.28
N PRO A 33 8.54 -6.95 -2.25
CA PRO A 33 7.56 -7.86 -2.81
C PRO A 33 6.22 -7.72 -2.06
N GLY A 34 5.11 -7.93 -2.75
CA GLY A 34 3.80 -7.86 -2.10
C GLY A 34 2.62 -7.77 -3.07
N PRO A 35 1.41 -7.98 -2.57
CA PRO A 35 0.21 -7.84 -3.37
C PRO A 35 0.00 -6.38 -3.73
N ARG A 36 -0.19 -6.12 -5.03
CA ARG A 36 -0.36 -4.77 -5.56
C ARG A 36 -1.78 -4.28 -5.32
N GLY A 37 -1.88 -3.17 -4.59
CA GLY A 37 -3.15 -2.51 -4.31
C GLY A 37 -3.59 -1.60 -5.44
N LEU A 38 -4.90 -1.37 -5.51
CA LEU A 38 -5.47 -0.34 -6.38
C LEU A 38 -5.05 1.05 -5.89
N PRO A 39 -4.90 2.03 -6.81
CA PRO A 39 -4.69 3.42 -6.41
C PRO A 39 -5.83 3.88 -5.49
N PHE A 40 -5.49 4.61 -4.42
CA PHE A 40 -6.36 5.07 -3.31
C PHE A 40 -6.87 4.00 -2.32
N ILE A 41 -7.34 2.86 -2.80
CA ILE A 41 -7.99 1.86 -1.94
C ILE A 41 -6.97 0.86 -1.38
N GLY A 42 -5.85 0.65 -2.08
CA GLY A 42 -4.84 -0.33 -1.73
C GLY A 42 -5.37 -1.76 -1.92
N ASN A 43 -4.99 -2.64 -1.01
CA ASN A 43 -5.40 -4.05 -0.98
C ASN A 43 -6.65 -4.26 -0.12
N THR A 44 -7.27 -3.21 0.41
CA THR A 44 -8.39 -3.32 1.36
C THR A 44 -9.56 -4.12 0.83
N LEU A 45 -9.88 -4.00 -0.46
CA LEU A 45 -10.93 -4.81 -1.10
C LEU A 45 -10.64 -6.31 -1.07
N SER A 46 -9.35 -6.67 -1.04
CA SER A 46 -8.89 -8.06 -0.95
C SER A 46 -8.65 -8.51 0.50
N VAL A 47 -8.71 -7.58 1.47
CA VAL A 47 -8.45 -7.85 2.88
C VAL A 47 -9.76 -7.80 3.65
N GLU A 48 -10.30 -8.97 3.93
CA GLU A 48 -11.43 -9.12 4.85
C GLU A 48 -10.92 -9.07 6.29
N SER A 49 -11.41 -8.11 7.10
CA SER A 49 -10.91 -7.87 8.46
C SER A 49 -11.00 -9.12 9.36
N THR A 50 -12.06 -9.91 9.21
CA THR A 50 -12.27 -11.16 9.96
C THR A 50 -11.24 -12.24 9.61
N ARG A 51 -10.66 -12.19 8.40
CA ARG A 51 -9.73 -13.21 7.88
C ARG A 51 -8.34 -12.67 7.59
N LEU A 52 -8.04 -11.47 8.09
CA LEU A 52 -6.79 -10.77 7.81
C LEU A 52 -5.56 -11.62 8.15
N HIS A 53 -5.58 -12.34 9.28
CA HIS A 53 -4.49 -13.25 9.67
C HIS A 53 -4.26 -14.40 8.68
N MET A 54 -5.32 -15.00 8.12
CA MET A 54 -5.21 -16.02 7.07
C MET A 54 -4.67 -15.43 5.77
N ILE A 55 -5.20 -14.28 5.36
CA ILE A 55 -4.79 -13.60 4.13
C ILE A 55 -3.31 -13.20 4.19
N LEU A 56 -2.85 -12.72 5.35
CA LEU A 56 -1.44 -12.41 5.58
C LEU A 56 -0.57 -13.66 5.55
N TYR A 57 -1.04 -14.78 6.09
CA TYR A 57 -0.32 -16.06 6.02
C TYR A 57 -0.17 -16.53 4.57
N ASP A 58 -1.26 -16.56 3.80
CA ASP A 58 -1.24 -16.95 2.38
C ASP A 58 -0.33 -16.03 1.56
N TRP A 59 -0.32 -14.73 1.87
CA TRP A 59 0.56 -13.78 1.21
C TRP A 59 2.01 -13.92 1.64
N ALA A 60 2.29 -14.28 2.89
CA ALA A 60 3.66 -14.55 3.33
C ALA A 60 4.23 -15.80 2.61
N GLU A 61 3.41 -16.84 2.40
CA GLU A 61 3.82 -18.00 1.60
C GLU A 61 4.13 -17.62 0.14
N LYS A 62 3.38 -16.67 -0.42
CA LYS A 62 3.50 -16.25 -1.82
C LYS A 62 4.58 -15.19 -2.09
N TYR A 63 4.76 -14.23 -1.19
CA TYR A 63 5.61 -13.06 -1.37
C TYR A 63 6.86 -13.07 -0.46
N GLY A 64 6.92 -13.98 0.51
CA GLY A 64 8.01 -14.14 1.46
C GLY A 64 7.79 -13.39 2.78
N ASP A 65 8.77 -13.52 3.67
CA ASP A 65 8.69 -13.04 5.06
C ASP A 65 8.62 -11.53 5.22
N ILE A 66 8.97 -10.75 4.19
CA ILE A 66 8.88 -9.29 4.18
C ILE A 66 8.02 -8.89 3.00
N MET A 67 6.80 -8.42 3.26
CA MET A 67 5.90 -7.99 2.21
C MET A 67 5.28 -6.63 2.47
N LYS A 68 4.99 -5.90 1.39
CA LYS A 68 4.27 -4.63 1.45
C LYS A 68 2.78 -4.84 1.16
N ILE A 69 1.93 -4.32 2.03
CA ILE A 69 0.50 -4.18 1.79
C ILE A 69 0.12 -2.71 1.85
N SER A 70 -1.05 -2.34 1.33
CA SER A 70 -1.61 -1.01 1.55
C SER A 70 -3.05 -1.15 2.03
N LEU A 71 -3.38 -0.57 3.18
CA LEU A 71 -4.76 -0.49 3.66
C LEU A 71 -5.20 0.97 3.68
N PHE A 72 -6.27 1.32 2.96
CA PHE A 72 -6.86 2.67 2.91
C PHE A 72 -5.81 3.75 2.64
N ASN A 73 -4.99 3.55 1.61
CA ASN A 73 -3.90 4.46 1.23
C ASN A 73 -2.74 4.56 2.24
N THR A 74 -2.78 3.78 3.33
CA THR A 74 -1.66 3.63 4.28
C THR A 74 -0.79 2.45 3.84
N PRO A 75 0.46 2.67 3.39
CA PRO A 75 1.39 1.58 3.11
C PRO A 75 1.84 0.96 4.43
N MET A 76 1.78 -0.37 4.52
CA MET A 76 2.28 -1.15 5.65
C MET A 76 3.26 -2.21 5.17
N VAL A 77 4.30 -2.44 5.98
CA VAL A 77 5.24 -3.55 5.77
C VAL A 77 4.92 -4.61 6.80
N VAL A 78 4.59 -5.80 6.33
CA VAL A 78 4.32 -6.97 7.18
C VAL A 78 5.57 -7.83 7.21
N VAL A 79 6.01 -8.17 8.42
CA VAL A 79 7.14 -9.05 8.68
C VAL A 79 6.61 -10.33 9.31
N ASN A 80 6.78 -11.46 8.63
CA ASN A 80 6.32 -12.77 9.09
C ASN A 80 7.44 -13.61 9.76
N SER A 81 8.70 -13.18 9.65
CA SER A 81 9.83 -13.84 10.32
C SER A 81 9.96 -13.39 11.78
N THR A 82 10.03 -14.36 12.70
CA THR A 82 10.22 -14.11 14.14
C THR A 82 11.55 -13.43 14.44
N GLU A 83 12.60 -13.76 13.69
CA GLU A 83 13.94 -13.24 13.88
C GLU A 83 14.01 -11.76 13.44
N LEU A 84 13.41 -11.45 12.29
CA LEU A 84 13.30 -10.07 11.80
C LEU A 84 12.35 -9.22 12.66
N ALA A 85 11.23 -9.79 13.12
CA ALA A 85 10.31 -9.10 14.01
C ALA A 85 10.98 -8.76 15.34
N TYR A 86 11.77 -9.69 15.91
CA TYR A 86 12.57 -9.43 17.10
C TYR A 86 13.59 -8.33 16.85
N ASP A 87 14.33 -8.40 15.74
CA ASP A 87 15.34 -7.39 15.39
C ASP A 87 14.75 -5.98 15.20
N VAL A 88 13.58 -5.88 14.54
CA VAL A 88 12.86 -4.61 14.37
C VAL A 88 12.29 -4.10 15.69
N LEU A 89 11.63 -4.95 16.47
CA LEU A 89 11.04 -4.53 17.75
C LEU A 89 12.11 -4.10 18.76
N VAL A 90 13.23 -4.82 18.80
CA VAL A 90 14.34 -4.56 19.74
C VAL A 90 15.22 -3.38 19.29
N LYS A 91 15.56 -3.26 17.99
CA LYS A 91 16.36 -2.12 17.50
C LYS A 91 15.53 -0.85 17.30
N THR A 92 14.28 -0.97 16.84
CA THR A 92 13.44 0.15 16.42
C THR A 92 12.42 0.58 17.47
N GLY A 93 12.31 -0.13 18.61
CA GLY A 93 11.46 0.24 19.75
C GLY A 93 11.68 1.63 20.33
N LYS A 94 12.77 2.33 19.95
CA LYS A 94 13.01 3.75 20.29
C LYS A 94 12.53 4.77 19.25
N SER A 95 12.24 4.35 18.01
CA SER A 95 11.95 5.26 16.88
C SER A 95 10.45 5.39 16.57
N TYR A 96 9.64 4.38 16.87
CA TYR A 96 8.21 4.36 16.54
C TYR A 96 7.36 5.29 17.43
N TYR A 97 7.73 5.44 18.71
CA TYR A 97 7.03 6.33 19.66
C TYR A 97 7.13 7.81 19.31
N PHE A 98 8.11 8.23 18.48
CA PHE A 98 8.31 9.65 18.20
C PHE A 98 7.35 10.23 17.16
N TYR A 99 6.73 9.39 16.32
CA TYR A 99 5.78 9.84 15.30
C TYR A 99 4.34 9.89 15.81
N ASP A 100 3.96 9.02 16.75
CA ASP A 100 2.62 8.98 17.35
C ASP A 100 2.38 10.10 18.40
N VAL A 101 3.45 10.70 18.94
CA VAL A 101 3.37 11.71 20.02
C VAL A 101 3.41 13.16 19.49
N LEU A 102 3.57 13.35 18.17
CA LEU A 102 3.63 14.67 17.53
C LEU A 102 2.51 14.94 16.49
N SER A 103 1.44 14.14 16.47
CA SER A 103 0.22 14.39 15.69
C SER A 103 -0.97 14.78 16.56
#